data_AF-A0A958YZQ6-F1
#
_entry.id   AF-A0A958YZQ6-F1
#
_cell.length_a   1.000
_cell.length_b   1.000
_cell.length_c   1.000
_cell.angle_alpha   90.00
_cell.angle_beta   90.00
_cell.angle_gamma   90.00
#
_symmetry.space_group_name_H-M   'P 1'
#
loop_
_entity.id
_entity.type
_entity.pdbx_description
1 polymer ?
#
loop_
_entity_poly.entity_id
_entity_poly.type
_entity_poly.pdbx_seq_one_letter_code
_entity_poly.pdbx_strand_id
1 'polypeptide(L)'
;MKIKYLFFLIVFIVSSTITSQTLKRKGMLGVLMQTLTDSIAIQNNFNVKTGVHITTVMPNSTFANLGVKQDDVLTKLNGSSVSTIQDVLGITSQLYEGDRIEAEYYSKNKKIKESTVLLGRPMETFGNGDVTYGEVDYKDNVLRSILVTPKNNTKAPVVYFLQGYTCGTVETTTDDNPAKKLISDWVNAGFAVYRLEKPGVGDSKSSKHCMQISFDEELLAFIEGYKDLLHNDSIDVDNIFMFGHSMGGVIAPLLNDIKPPRGIITYGSVAQNWYDYMVELYTLQPKHFGVSDSQIIEDNKVNLKFNEDFLINKLSGSEILENKVYADFFRDNEINFRQNQYIGRHFDFWQSLADINIPNAWSKVKTNVLAMHGEFDIQAISPKGAQKIAEIVNENGGKGDFVLVANADHGFVNFNTMQHNVDTLGNGSYMLHARDNYSVALGKETIKWMLSKIEN
;
A
#
# COMPACT_ATOMS: atom_id res chain seq x y z
N MET A 1 68.96 -36.67 11.69
CA MET A 1 68.88 -36.34 10.25
C MET A 1 67.40 -36.24 9.86
N LYS A 2 66.94 -35.01 9.58
CA LYS A 2 65.64 -34.55 9.03
C LYS A 2 64.33 -35.13 9.63
N ILE A 3 63.79 -34.39 10.60
CA ILE A 3 62.38 -34.44 11.07
C ILE A 3 61.51 -33.73 10.00
N LYS A 4 60.50 -34.42 9.44
CA LYS A 4 59.48 -33.83 8.57
C LYS A 4 58.25 -33.51 9.41
N TYR A 5 57.93 -32.22 9.54
CA TYR A 5 56.68 -31.74 10.13
C TYR A 5 55.52 -31.98 9.16
N LEU A 6 54.48 -32.68 9.62
CA LEU A 6 53.23 -32.89 8.90
C LEU A 6 52.28 -31.74 9.30
N PHE A 7 52.02 -30.82 8.37
CA PHE A 7 51.07 -29.73 8.56
C PHE A 7 49.65 -30.25 8.29
N PHE A 8 48.81 -30.31 9.33
CA PHE A 8 47.38 -30.56 9.19
C PHE A 8 46.70 -29.23 8.83
N LEU A 9 46.20 -29.12 7.59
CA LEU A 9 45.38 -28.00 7.15
C LEU A 9 43.94 -28.24 7.61
N ILE A 10 43.51 -27.56 8.68
CA ILE A 10 42.12 -27.54 9.12
C ILE A 10 41.36 -26.56 8.21
N VAL A 11 40.56 -27.09 7.29
CA VAL A 11 39.63 -26.29 6.48
C VAL A 11 38.40 -26.02 7.33
N PHE A 12 38.25 -24.79 7.81
CA PHE A 12 36.99 -24.30 8.37
C PHE A 12 35.99 -24.13 7.23
N ILE A 13 35.07 -25.07 7.09
CA ILE A 13 33.88 -24.91 6.24
C ILE A 13 32.93 -23.99 7.02
N VAL A 14 32.92 -22.71 6.66
CA VAL A 14 31.86 -21.79 7.09
C VAL A 14 30.62 -22.18 6.31
N SER A 15 29.75 -22.98 6.91
CA SER A 15 28.42 -23.27 6.40
C SER A 15 27.55 -22.03 6.58
N SER A 16 27.56 -21.13 5.59
CA SER A 16 26.52 -20.13 5.43
C SER A 16 25.23 -20.87 5.09
N THR A 17 24.25 -20.80 5.98
CA THR A 17 22.87 -21.22 5.69
C THR A 17 22.33 -20.27 4.63
N ILE A 18 22.44 -20.65 3.36
CA ILE A 18 21.68 -20.04 2.29
C ILE A 18 20.23 -20.43 2.55
N THR A 19 19.47 -19.57 3.24
CA THR A 19 18.01 -19.67 3.23
C THR A 19 17.57 -19.42 1.79
N SER A 20 17.22 -20.49 1.09
CA SER A 20 16.63 -20.40 -0.24
C SER A 20 15.29 -19.69 -0.10
N GLN A 21 15.20 -18.46 -0.61
CA GLN A 21 13.92 -17.76 -0.73
C GLN A 21 12.94 -18.61 -1.54
N THR A 22 11.70 -18.69 -1.06
CA THR A 22 10.61 -19.43 -1.71
C THR A 22 9.76 -18.52 -2.58
N LEU A 23 9.69 -17.22 -2.27
CA LEU A 23 8.94 -16.21 -3.00
C LEU A 23 9.68 -15.79 -4.26
N LYS A 24 9.02 -15.99 -5.40
CA LYS A 24 9.46 -15.48 -6.69
C LYS A 24 8.93 -14.07 -6.92
N ARG A 25 9.65 -13.28 -7.70
CA ARG A 25 9.19 -11.98 -8.18
C ARG A 25 7.91 -12.15 -9.01
N LYS A 26 6.88 -11.33 -8.76
CA LYS A 26 5.74 -11.25 -9.67
C LYS A 26 6.18 -10.79 -11.04
N GLY A 27 5.59 -11.41 -12.06
CA GLY A 27 5.85 -11.03 -13.44
C GLY A 27 5.35 -9.64 -13.76
N MET A 28 6.09 -8.91 -14.59
CA MET A 28 5.74 -7.57 -15.06
C MET A 28 5.77 -7.51 -16.58
N LEU A 29 4.71 -6.97 -17.18
CA LEU A 29 4.64 -6.80 -18.63
C LEU A 29 5.55 -5.66 -19.12
N GLY A 30 5.61 -4.57 -18.35
CA GLY A 30 6.35 -3.35 -18.65
C GLY A 30 5.72 -2.50 -19.76
N VAL A 31 4.41 -2.29 -19.68
CA VAL A 31 3.65 -1.45 -20.60
C VAL A 31 2.69 -0.51 -19.88
N LEU A 32 2.41 0.64 -20.47
CA LEU A 32 1.20 1.40 -20.19
C LEU A 32 0.15 1.02 -21.23
N MET A 33 -1.10 0.93 -20.78
CA MET A 33 -2.19 0.41 -21.59
C MET A 33 -3.50 1.11 -21.29
N GLN A 34 -4.37 1.14 -22.30
CA GLN A 34 -5.76 1.56 -22.17
C GLN A 34 -6.66 0.55 -22.88
N THR A 35 -7.86 0.32 -22.35
CA THR A 35 -8.87 -0.51 -23.04
C THR A 35 -9.19 0.13 -24.40
N LEU A 36 -9.19 -0.67 -25.46
CA LEU A 36 -9.50 -0.17 -26.79
C LEU A 36 -10.98 0.18 -26.90
N THR A 37 -11.27 1.41 -27.29
CA THR A 37 -12.62 1.89 -27.61
C THR A 37 -12.75 2.13 -29.10
N ASP A 38 -13.99 2.20 -29.62
CA ASP A 38 -14.24 2.53 -31.02
C ASP A 38 -13.58 3.86 -31.42
N SER A 39 -13.62 4.85 -30.52
CA SER A 39 -12.98 6.17 -30.74
C SER A 39 -11.47 6.02 -30.92
N ILE A 40 -10.80 5.28 -30.03
CA ILE A 40 -9.35 5.03 -30.11
C ILE A 40 -9.02 4.23 -31.38
N ALA A 41 -9.81 3.21 -31.70
CA ALA A 41 -9.61 2.37 -32.89
C ALA A 41 -9.72 3.19 -34.19
N ILE A 42 -10.73 4.06 -34.29
CA ILE A 42 -10.92 4.96 -35.44
C ILE A 42 -9.78 5.98 -35.51
N GLN A 43 -9.46 6.65 -34.40
CA GLN A 43 -8.42 7.68 -34.36
C GLN A 43 -7.05 7.14 -34.80
N ASN A 44 -6.74 5.90 -34.44
CA ASN A 44 -5.45 5.26 -34.74
C ASN A 44 -5.50 4.32 -35.96
N ASN A 45 -6.63 4.24 -36.67
CA ASN A 45 -6.85 3.37 -37.83
C ASN A 45 -6.55 1.88 -37.58
N PHE A 46 -6.99 1.36 -36.43
CA PHE A 46 -6.84 -0.05 -36.08
C PHE A 46 -7.91 -0.92 -36.75
N ASN A 47 -7.50 -2.05 -37.32
CA ASN A 47 -8.40 -3.04 -37.95
C ASN A 47 -9.12 -3.95 -36.93
N VAL A 48 -8.73 -3.85 -35.66
CA VAL A 48 -9.33 -4.57 -34.54
C VAL A 48 -10.22 -3.61 -33.74
N LYS A 49 -11.41 -4.09 -33.38
CA LYS A 49 -12.41 -3.32 -32.63
C LYS A 49 -12.41 -3.62 -31.13
N THR A 50 -11.73 -4.68 -30.72
CA THR A 50 -11.68 -5.16 -29.35
C THR A 50 -10.25 -5.55 -29.00
N GLY A 51 -9.80 -5.18 -27.81
CA GLY A 51 -8.44 -5.45 -27.35
C GLY A 51 -7.98 -4.43 -26.32
N VAL A 52 -6.70 -4.47 -26.01
CA VAL A 52 -6.04 -3.52 -25.13
C VAL A 52 -4.97 -2.78 -25.92
N HIS A 53 -5.11 -1.47 -26.02
CA HIS A 53 -4.19 -0.60 -26.74
C HIS A 53 -2.96 -0.30 -25.86
N ILE A 54 -1.77 -0.58 -26.40
CA ILE A 54 -0.49 -0.34 -25.73
C ILE A 54 -0.01 1.09 -26.01
N THR A 55 -0.06 1.95 -25.00
CA THR A 55 0.29 3.37 -25.11
C THR A 55 1.77 3.64 -24.86
N THR A 56 2.46 2.76 -24.15
CA THR A 56 3.90 2.86 -23.92
C THR A 56 4.47 1.47 -23.67
N VAL A 57 5.67 1.22 -24.20
CA VAL A 57 6.45 0.01 -23.89
C VAL A 57 7.73 0.43 -23.20
N MET A 58 7.95 -0.05 -21.98
CA MET A 58 9.18 0.22 -21.23
C MET A 58 10.35 -0.55 -21.88
N PRO A 59 11.55 0.04 -22.00
CA PRO A 59 12.72 -0.66 -22.51
C PRO A 59 13.08 -1.84 -21.59
N ASN A 60 13.69 -2.88 -22.16
CA ASN A 60 14.10 -4.10 -21.42
C ASN A 60 12.97 -4.76 -20.63
N SER A 61 11.73 -4.66 -21.10
CA SER A 61 10.55 -5.28 -20.50
C SER A 61 10.16 -6.59 -21.18
N THR A 62 9.25 -7.34 -20.55
CA THR A 62 8.66 -8.55 -21.14
C THR A 62 8.04 -8.26 -22.51
N PHE A 63 7.25 -7.19 -22.63
CA PHE A 63 6.59 -6.87 -23.89
C PHE A 63 7.55 -6.28 -24.93
N ALA A 64 8.61 -5.56 -24.51
CA ALA A 64 9.69 -5.20 -25.41
C ALA A 64 10.38 -6.45 -25.99
N ASN A 65 10.62 -7.48 -25.18
CA ASN A 65 11.19 -8.75 -25.63
C ASN A 65 10.26 -9.54 -26.56
N LEU A 66 8.94 -9.34 -26.49
CA LEU A 66 7.96 -9.87 -27.45
C LEU A 66 7.93 -9.10 -28.78
N GLY A 67 8.68 -8.01 -28.89
CA GLY A 67 8.67 -7.12 -30.04
C GLY A 67 7.45 -6.19 -30.11
N VAL A 68 6.66 -6.10 -29.03
CA VAL A 68 5.51 -5.19 -28.92
C VAL A 68 6.01 -3.76 -28.93
N LYS A 69 5.27 -2.89 -29.63
CA LYS A 69 5.57 -1.47 -29.78
C LYS A 69 4.40 -0.63 -29.28
N GLN A 70 4.69 0.66 -29.08
CA GLN A 70 3.64 1.65 -28.92
C GLN A 70 2.68 1.58 -30.12
N ASP A 71 1.39 1.77 -29.83
CA ASP A 71 0.27 1.70 -30.78
C ASP A 71 -0.06 0.30 -31.31
N ASP A 72 0.49 -0.74 -30.66
CA ASP A 72 0.02 -2.11 -30.87
C ASP A 72 -1.25 -2.39 -30.06
N VAL A 73 -2.06 -3.34 -30.54
CA VAL A 73 -3.29 -3.78 -29.85
C VAL A 73 -3.17 -5.24 -29.43
N LEU A 74 -3.11 -5.49 -28.12
CA LEU A 74 -3.14 -6.83 -27.54
C LEU A 74 -4.55 -7.42 -27.63
N THR A 75 -4.70 -8.62 -28.18
CA THR A 75 -6.00 -9.29 -28.36
C THR A 75 -6.09 -10.65 -27.68
N LYS A 76 -4.96 -11.33 -27.43
CA LYS A 76 -4.91 -12.50 -26.54
C LYS A 76 -3.65 -12.53 -25.69
N LEU A 77 -3.78 -13.11 -24.51
CA LEU A 77 -2.68 -13.39 -23.60
C LEU A 77 -2.85 -14.79 -23.01
N ASN A 78 -1.82 -15.64 -23.11
CA ASN A 78 -1.84 -17.04 -22.69
C ASN A 78 -3.07 -17.82 -23.18
N GLY A 79 -3.44 -17.64 -24.45
CA GLY A 79 -4.57 -18.31 -25.09
C GLY A 79 -5.95 -17.72 -24.78
N SER A 80 -6.07 -16.88 -23.76
CA SER A 80 -7.32 -16.17 -23.40
C SER A 80 -7.46 -14.88 -24.19
N SER A 81 -8.67 -14.61 -24.71
CA SER A 81 -8.99 -13.33 -25.32
C SER A 81 -8.94 -12.21 -24.28
N VAL A 82 -8.35 -11.08 -24.62
CA VAL A 82 -8.33 -9.89 -23.76
C VAL A 82 -9.06 -8.75 -24.46
N SER A 83 -10.02 -8.15 -23.77
CA SER A 83 -10.79 -7.00 -24.25
C SER A 83 -10.63 -5.80 -23.34
N THR A 84 -10.21 -6.01 -22.09
CA THR A 84 -10.05 -4.97 -21.08
C THR A 84 -8.71 -5.10 -20.34
N ILE A 85 -8.28 -4.02 -19.69
CA ILE A 85 -7.13 -4.06 -18.76
C ILE A 85 -7.35 -5.10 -17.66
N GLN A 86 -8.59 -5.26 -17.18
CA GLN A 86 -8.90 -6.21 -16.11
C GLN A 86 -8.65 -7.66 -16.53
N ASP A 87 -8.90 -8.00 -17.79
CA ASP A 87 -8.58 -9.34 -18.32
C ASP A 87 -7.06 -9.60 -18.26
N VAL A 88 -6.27 -8.60 -18.66
CA VAL A 88 -4.79 -8.67 -18.62
C VAL A 88 -4.31 -8.84 -17.18
N LEU A 89 -4.81 -8.01 -16.26
CA LEU A 89 -4.45 -8.10 -14.84
C LEU A 89 -4.85 -9.44 -14.22
N GLY A 90 -6.05 -9.93 -14.54
CA GLY A 90 -6.53 -11.24 -14.09
C GLY A 90 -5.60 -12.38 -14.51
N ILE A 91 -5.20 -12.41 -15.79
CA ILE A 91 -4.28 -13.42 -16.34
C ILE A 91 -2.89 -13.30 -15.70
N THR A 92 -2.33 -12.10 -15.63
CA THR A 92 -0.96 -11.88 -15.13
C THR A 92 -0.81 -12.01 -13.63
N SER A 93 -1.91 -11.87 -12.85
CA SER A 93 -1.88 -11.97 -11.38
C SER A 93 -1.32 -13.29 -10.86
N GLN A 94 -1.42 -14.36 -11.65
CA GLN A 94 -0.97 -15.72 -11.30
C GLN A 94 0.42 -16.06 -11.86
N LEU A 95 1.05 -15.13 -12.59
CA LEU A 95 2.32 -15.37 -13.25
C LEU A 95 3.49 -14.76 -12.47
N TYR A 96 4.61 -15.47 -12.50
CA TYR A 96 5.86 -15.11 -11.84
C TYR A 96 6.99 -14.97 -12.86
N GLU A 97 8.06 -14.33 -12.42
CA GLU A 97 9.32 -14.31 -13.15
C GLU A 97 9.74 -15.73 -13.59
N GLY A 98 10.16 -15.84 -14.84
CA GLY A 98 10.58 -17.10 -15.44
C GLY A 98 9.45 -17.88 -16.12
N ASP A 99 8.18 -17.55 -15.86
CA ASP A 99 7.06 -18.17 -16.56
C ASP A 99 7.08 -17.81 -18.05
N ARG A 100 6.60 -18.71 -18.91
CA ARG A 100 6.41 -18.40 -20.32
C ARG A 100 5.11 -17.65 -20.52
N ILE A 101 5.16 -16.54 -21.26
CA ILE A 101 3.99 -15.76 -21.63
C ILE A 101 3.88 -15.69 -23.16
N GLU A 102 2.69 -15.95 -23.67
CA GLU A 102 2.35 -15.88 -25.08
C GLU A 102 1.36 -14.73 -25.31
N ALA A 103 1.67 -13.84 -26.26
CA ALA A 103 0.82 -12.72 -26.62
C ALA A 103 0.44 -12.80 -28.10
N GLU A 104 -0.83 -12.55 -28.38
CA GLU A 104 -1.34 -12.27 -29.73
C GLU A 104 -1.72 -10.80 -29.79
N TYR A 105 -1.10 -10.06 -30.70
CA TYR A 105 -1.30 -8.62 -30.84
C TYR A 105 -1.28 -8.20 -32.31
N TYR A 106 -1.86 -7.03 -32.59
CA TYR A 106 -1.85 -6.41 -33.90
C TYR A 106 -0.83 -5.28 -33.89
N SER A 107 0.19 -5.39 -34.74
CA SER A 107 1.16 -4.32 -34.98
C SER A 107 1.03 -3.82 -36.41
N LYS A 108 0.75 -2.53 -36.59
CA LYS A 108 0.44 -1.93 -37.90
C LYS A 108 -0.60 -2.76 -38.68
N ASN A 109 -1.68 -3.16 -38.01
CA ASN A 109 -2.77 -3.98 -38.53
C ASN A 109 -2.41 -5.40 -38.99
N LYS A 110 -1.19 -5.87 -38.72
CA LYS A 110 -0.80 -7.27 -38.93
C LYS A 110 -0.85 -8.02 -37.62
N LYS A 111 -1.52 -9.16 -37.64
CA LYS A 111 -1.60 -10.07 -36.51
C LYS A 111 -0.24 -10.74 -36.29
N ILE A 112 0.28 -10.64 -35.08
CA ILE A 112 1.53 -11.25 -34.60
C ILE A 112 1.20 -12.13 -33.40
N LYS A 113 1.91 -13.25 -33.28
CA LYS A 113 1.80 -14.17 -32.16
C LYS A 113 3.21 -14.58 -31.73
N GLU A 114 3.61 -14.19 -30.53
CA GLU A 114 4.96 -14.42 -30.02
C GLU A 114 4.92 -14.90 -28.57
N SER A 115 6.00 -15.54 -28.12
CA SER A 115 6.16 -15.93 -26.71
C SER A 115 7.54 -15.57 -26.19
N THR A 116 7.62 -15.21 -24.92
CA THR A 116 8.88 -14.90 -24.23
C THR A 116 8.84 -15.39 -22.79
N VAL A 117 9.96 -15.23 -22.09
CA VAL A 117 10.03 -15.41 -20.64
C VAL A 117 9.60 -14.11 -19.96
N LEU A 118 8.67 -14.23 -19.02
CA LEU A 118 8.16 -13.13 -18.22
C LEU A 118 9.26 -12.64 -17.27
N LEU A 119 9.59 -11.35 -17.35
CA LEU A 119 10.53 -10.71 -16.44
C LEU A 119 9.84 -10.38 -15.12
N GLY A 120 10.59 -10.49 -14.02
CA GLY A 120 10.13 -10.05 -12.71
C GLY A 120 10.00 -8.53 -12.63
N ARG A 121 9.18 -8.04 -11.70
CA ARG A 121 9.17 -6.64 -11.32
C ARG A 121 10.60 -6.21 -10.92
N PRO A 122 11.08 -5.04 -11.39
CA PRO A 122 12.41 -4.56 -11.04
C PRO A 122 12.57 -4.46 -9.52
N MET A 123 13.78 -4.76 -9.05
CA MET A 123 14.14 -4.55 -7.66
C MET A 123 14.24 -3.06 -7.36
N GLU A 124 13.88 -2.67 -6.14
CA GLU A 124 14.08 -1.31 -5.69
C GLU A 124 15.56 -0.96 -5.58
N THR A 125 15.87 0.30 -5.89
CA THR A 125 17.19 0.88 -5.64
C THR A 125 17.06 2.12 -4.78
N PHE A 126 18.03 2.37 -3.90
CA PHE A 126 18.16 3.62 -3.16
C PHE A 126 19.59 4.13 -3.27
N GLY A 127 19.77 5.44 -3.43
CA GLY A 127 21.11 6.03 -3.55
C GLY A 127 22.01 5.68 -2.37
N ASN A 128 21.51 5.87 -1.14
CA ASN A 128 22.24 5.67 0.11
C ASN A 128 21.77 4.43 0.92
N GLY A 129 21.04 3.50 0.29
CA GLY A 129 20.52 2.33 0.99
C GLY A 129 20.67 1.04 0.21
N ASP A 130 20.86 -0.07 0.93
CA ASP A 130 20.86 -1.43 0.41
C ASP A 130 19.50 -2.08 0.70
N VAL A 131 18.91 -2.68 -0.33
CA VAL A 131 17.59 -3.31 -0.25
C VAL A 131 17.76 -4.81 -0.06
N THR A 132 17.13 -5.34 0.99
CA THR A 132 17.01 -6.77 1.26
C THR A 132 15.55 -7.18 1.17
N TYR A 133 15.28 -8.19 0.35
CA TYR A 133 13.97 -8.84 0.28
C TYR A 133 14.00 -10.08 1.17
N GLY A 134 13.12 -10.15 2.16
CA GLY A 134 12.98 -11.26 3.09
C GLY A 134 11.64 -11.97 2.95
N GLU A 135 11.39 -12.93 3.85
CA GLU A 135 10.15 -13.72 3.90
C GLU A 135 9.66 -13.81 5.33
N VAL A 136 8.34 -13.70 5.52
CA VAL A 136 7.68 -13.90 6.81
C VAL A 136 6.66 -15.02 6.64
N ASP A 137 7.02 -16.20 7.15
CA ASP A 137 6.15 -17.38 7.18
C ASP A 137 5.19 -17.32 8.36
N TYR A 138 3.89 -17.46 8.09
CA TYR A 138 2.90 -17.66 9.14
C TYR A 138 1.65 -18.36 8.63
N LYS A 139 1.13 -19.32 9.41
CA LYS A 139 0.01 -20.18 8.99
C LYS A 139 0.26 -20.80 7.61
N ASP A 140 -0.59 -20.51 6.63
CA ASP A 140 -0.53 -20.93 5.22
C ASP A 140 0.01 -19.83 4.28
N ASN A 141 0.56 -18.76 4.84
CA ASN A 141 1.01 -17.56 4.12
C ASN A 141 2.53 -17.42 4.20
N VAL A 142 3.10 -16.88 3.12
CA VAL A 142 4.49 -16.44 3.06
C VAL A 142 4.49 -15.02 2.54
N LEU A 143 4.82 -14.05 3.40
CA LEU A 143 4.80 -12.63 3.04
C LEU A 143 6.17 -12.13 2.63
N ARG A 144 6.20 -11.20 1.69
CA ARG A 144 7.42 -10.50 1.33
C ARG A 144 7.70 -9.39 2.33
N SER A 145 8.84 -9.44 3.01
CA SER A 145 9.38 -8.30 3.72
C SER A 145 10.42 -7.56 2.87
N ILE A 146 10.52 -6.25 3.06
CA ILE A 146 11.47 -5.39 2.35
C ILE A 146 12.15 -4.50 3.38
N LEU A 147 13.46 -4.67 3.53
CA LEU A 147 14.28 -3.86 4.43
C LEU A 147 15.24 -3.01 3.60
N VAL A 148 15.21 -1.70 3.81
CA VAL A 148 16.20 -0.76 3.27
C VAL A 148 17.12 -0.36 4.41
N THR A 149 18.40 -0.69 4.31
CA THR A 149 19.41 -0.34 5.32
C THR A 149 20.35 0.75 4.80
N PRO A 150 20.70 1.77 5.58
CA PRO A 150 21.68 2.77 5.15
C PRO A 150 23.07 2.14 4.97
N LYS A 151 23.74 2.41 3.82
CA LYS A 151 25.01 1.76 3.43
C LYS A 151 26.13 1.82 4.46
N ASN A 152 26.16 2.88 5.27
CA ASN A 152 27.23 3.15 6.23
C ASN A 152 26.79 2.97 7.69
N ASN A 153 25.64 2.34 7.95
CA ASN A 153 25.12 2.16 9.31
C ASN A 153 24.74 0.70 9.57
N THR A 154 25.71 -0.07 10.08
CA THR A 154 25.45 -1.40 10.64
C THR A 154 24.70 -1.22 11.96
N LYS A 155 23.51 -1.82 12.13
CA LYS A 155 22.60 -1.61 13.28
C LYS A 155 21.92 -0.22 13.29
N ALA A 156 21.36 0.21 12.17
CA ALA A 156 20.56 1.42 12.12
C ALA A 156 19.26 1.33 12.96
N PRO A 157 18.81 2.42 13.63
CA PRO A 157 17.44 2.51 14.14
C PRO A 157 16.46 2.33 12.99
N VAL A 158 15.29 1.74 13.24
CA VAL A 158 14.42 1.27 12.16
C VAL A 158 13.03 1.91 12.21
N VAL A 159 12.53 2.28 11.04
CA VAL A 159 11.13 2.65 10.82
C VAL A 159 10.37 1.44 10.30
N TYR A 160 9.40 0.93 11.05
CA TYR A 160 8.41 -0.02 10.54
C TYR A 160 7.28 0.78 9.87
N PHE A 161 7.26 0.76 8.54
CA PHE A 161 6.24 1.44 7.75
C PHE A 161 4.99 0.58 7.63
N LEU A 162 3.91 1.04 8.26
CA LEU A 162 2.59 0.42 8.24
C LEU A 162 1.72 1.16 7.21
N GLN A 163 1.43 0.48 6.10
CA GLN A 163 0.68 1.03 4.97
C GLN A 163 -0.82 1.23 5.27
N GLY A 164 -1.48 2.05 4.44
CA GLY A 164 -2.93 2.24 4.48
C GLY A 164 -3.75 1.01 4.07
N TYR A 165 -5.08 1.18 3.96
CA TYR A 165 -6.01 0.06 3.75
C TYR A 165 -5.93 -0.56 2.34
N THR A 166 -5.35 0.14 1.36
CA THR A 166 -5.32 -0.35 -0.03
C THR A 166 -4.48 -1.63 -0.14
N CYS A 167 -4.83 -2.45 -1.14
CA CYS A 167 -4.15 -3.72 -1.43
C CYS A 167 -3.19 -3.58 -2.61
N GLY A 168 -2.28 -2.61 -2.51
CA GLY A 168 -1.19 -2.39 -3.45
C GLY A 168 0.16 -2.82 -2.85
N THR A 169 1.13 -3.10 -3.72
CA THR A 169 2.51 -3.35 -3.27
C THR A 169 3.06 -2.13 -2.53
N VAL A 170 3.82 -2.38 -1.48
CA VAL A 170 4.62 -1.36 -0.79
C VAL A 170 5.99 -1.18 -1.43
N GLU A 171 6.25 -1.89 -2.53
CA GLU A 171 7.43 -1.63 -3.31
C GLU A 171 7.37 -0.28 -4.02
N THR A 172 8.50 0.43 -3.99
CA THR A 172 8.64 1.74 -4.61
C THR A 172 9.78 1.70 -5.64
N THR A 173 9.44 1.26 -6.86
CA THR A 173 10.44 1.04 -7.92
C THR A 173 10.77 2.29 -8.73
N THR A 174 10.01 3.37 -8.55
CA THR A 174 10.22 4.65 -9.22
C THR A 174 10.59 5.75 -8.23
N ASP A 175 11.55 6.60 -8.61
CA ASP A 175 12.06 7.68 -7.75
C ASP A 175 11.09 8.85 -7.58
N ASP A 176 10.07 8.93 -8.44
CA ASP A 176 9.02 9.93 -8.36
C ASP A 176 7.94 9.65 -7.32
N ASN A 177 7.84 8.41 -6.82
CA ASN A 177 6.82 8.03 -5.86
C ASN A 177 7.00 8.80 -4.53
N PRO A 178 5.97 9.53 -4.02
CA PRO A 178 6.08 10.26 -2.75
C PRO A 178 6.51 9.41 -1.55
N ALA A 179 6.05 8.16 -1.46
CA ALA A 179 6.48 7.23 -0.41
C ALA A 179 7.96 6.85 -0.57
N LYS A 180 8.47 6.68 -1.81
CA LYS A 180 9.91 6.48 -2.06
C LYS A 180 10.73 7.64 -1.51
N LYS A 181 10.28 8.87 -1.75
CA LYS A 181 10.96 10.09 -1.32
C LYS A 181 11.01 10.19 0.20
N LEU A 182 9.90 9.91 0.88
CA LEU A 182 9.86 9.83 2.34
C LEU A 182 10.79 8.74 2.90
N ILE A 183 10.76 7.53 2.33
CA ILE A 183 11.66 6.44 2.72
C ILE A 183 13.12 6.86 2.49
N SER A 184 13.41 7.52 1.38
CA SER A 184 14.75 8.01 1.06
C SER A 184 15.22 9.08 2.05
N ASP A 185 14.35 9.99 2.48
CA ASP A 185 14.65 10.97 3.53
C ASP A 185 15.07 10.27 4.83
N TRP A 186 14.34 9.25 5.27
CA TRP A 186 14.70 8.46 6.47
C TRP A 186 16.01 7.69 6.31
N VAL A 187 16.20 7.01 5.17
CA VAL A 187 17.44 6.26 4.88
C VAL A 187 18.65 7.20 4.83
N ASN A 188 18.49 8.39 4.24
CA ASN A 188 19.53 9.41 4.20
C ASN A 188 19.85 9.98 5.60
N ALA A 189 18.86 10.01 6.49
CA ALA A 189 19.05 10.39 7.89
C ALA A 189 19.60 9.26 8.78
N GLY A 190 19.90 8.09 8.21
CA GLY A 190 20.54 6.99 8.92
C GLY A 190 19.57 5.99 9.55
N PHE A 191 18.28 6.03 9.19
CA PHE A 191 17.28 5.05 9.63
C PHE A 191 17.13 3.92 8.60
N ALA A 192 17.07 2.67 9.08
CA ALA A 192 16.56 1.59 8.27
C ALA A 192 15.04 1.71 8.11
N VAL A 193 14.49 1.16 7.03
CA VAL A 193 13.04 1.14 6.79
C VAL A 193 12.58 -0.26 6.45
N TYR A 194 11.75 -0.82 7.30
CA TYR A 194 11.14 -2.14 7.13
C TYR A 194 9.69 -2.00 6.67
N ARG A 195 9.33 -2.78 5.66
CA ARG A 195 8.01 -2.84 5.04
C ARG A 195 7.59 -4.30 4.88
N LEU A 196 6.30 -4.55 4.93
CA LEU A 196 5.71 -5.88 4.73
C LEU A 196 4.60 -5.81 3.69
N GLU A 197 4.65 -6.68 2.68
CA GLU A 197 3.55 -6.85 1.76
C GLU A 197 2.42 -7.66 2.39
N LYS A 198 1.18 -7.21 2.19
CA LYS A 198 -0.03 -7.89 2.67
C LYS A 198 -0.25 -9.26 2.03
N PRO A 199 -1.10 -10.14 2.61
CA PRO A 199 -1.43 -11.42 2.02
C PRO A 199 -1.89 -11.32 0.55
N GLY A 200 -1.22 -12.07 -0.32
CA GLY A 200 -1.51 -12.13 -1.76
C GLY A 200 -1.18 -10.86 -2.55
N VAL A 201 -0.52 -9.87 -1.94
CA VAL A 201 -0.11 -8.63 -2.60
C VAL A 201 1.37 -8.71 -2.97
N GLY A 202 1.70 -8.20 -4.15
CA GLY A 202 3.07 -8.27 -4.68
C GLY A 202 3.58 -9.70 -4.73
N ASP A 203 4.76 -9.94 -4.18
CA ASP A 203 5.38 -11.26 -4.15
C ASP A 203 4.79 -12.18 -3.07
N SER A 204 4.06 -11.65 -2.09
CA SER A 204 3.44 -12.44 -1.03
C SER A 204 2.53 -13.53 -1.58
N LYS A 205 2.64 -14.73 -1.01
CA LYS A 205 1.81 -15.88 -1.33
C LYS A 205 0.79 -16.12 -0.21
N SER A 206 -0.48 -16.20 -0.60
CA SER A 206 -1.61 -16.45 0.29
C SER A 206 -2.73 -17.14 -0.49
N SER A 207 -3.54 -17.93 0.21
CA SER A 207 -4.79 -18.51 -0.33
C SER A 207 -5.87 -17.45 -0.60
N LYS A 208 -5.82 -16.32 0.12
CA LYS A 208 -6.71 -15.15 -0.05
C LYS A 208 -5.91 -13.90 -0.43
N HIS A 209 -6.36 -13.19 -1.46
CA HIS A 209 -5.84 -11.85 -1.74
C HIS A 209 -6.26 -10.86 -0.65
N CYS A 210 -5.46 -9.83 -0.34
CA CYS A 210 -5.76 -8.77 0.64
C CYS A 210 -7.17 -8.14 0.49
N MET A 211 -7.72 -8.08 -0.71
CA MET A 211 -9.08 -7.58 -0.95
C MET A 211 -10.18 -8.51 -0.37
N GLN A 212 -9.82 -9.73 0.04
CA GLN A 212 -10.70 -10.79 0.52
C GLN A 212 -10.49 -11.15 2.00
N ILE A 213 -9.54 -10.50 2.67
CA ILE A 213 -9.23 -10.79 4.09
C ILE A 213 -9.93 -9.80 5.02
N SER A 214 -10.28 -10.24 6.22
CA SER A 214 -10.78 -9.38 7.29
C SER A 214 -9.69 -8.45 7.86
N PHE A 215 -10.08 -7.48 8.71
CA PHE A 215 -9.11 -6.63 9.40
C PHE A 215 -8.28 -7.44 10.39
N ASP A 216 -8.87 -8.42 11.07
CA ASP A 216 -8.14 -9.31 11.98
C ASP A 216 -7.06 -10.14 11.25
N GLU A 217 -7.37 -10.64 10.06
CA GLU A 217 -6.40 -11.35 9.21
C GLU A 217 -5.26 -10.43 8.75
N GLU A 218 -5.56 -9.16 8.43
CA GLU A 218 -4.56 -8.14 8.09
C GLU A 218 -3.70 -7.74 9.30
N LEU A 219 -4.32 -7.51 10.47
CA LEU A 219 -3.63 -7.20 11.71
C LEU A 219 -2.66 -8.33 12.08
N LEU A 220 -3.09 -9.59 11.95
CA LEU A 220 -2.21 -10.74 12.18
C LEU A 220 -0.99 -10.73 11.26
N ALA A 221 -1.15 -10.38 9.97
CA ALA A 221 -0.01 -10.25 9.06
C ALA A 221 1.02 -9.23 9.58
N PHE A 222 0.56 -8.06 10.03
CA PHE A 222 1.46 -7.03 10.57
C PHE A 222 2.07 -7.40 11.94
N ILE A 223 1.35 -8.16 12.77
CA ILE A 223 1.87 -8.77 14.02
C ILE A 223 3.03 -9.71 13.71
N GLU A 224 2.88 -10.61 12.73
CA GLU A 224 3.93 -11.55 12.35
C GLU A 224 5.11 -10.82 11.67
N GLY A 225 4.84 -9.81 10.85
CA GLY A 225 5.88 -8.94 10.32
C GLY A 225 6.65 -8.17 11.40
N TYR A 226 5.99 -7.76 12.48
CA TYR A 226 6.68 -7.12 13.61
C TYR A 226 7.56 -8.13 14.35
N LYS A 227 7.09 -9.36 14.56
CA LYS A 227 7.90 -10.44 15.15
C LYS A 227 9.13 -10.74 14.30
N ASP A 228 9.00 -10.81 12.97
CA ASP A 228 10.16 -10.99 12.07
C ASP A 228 11.17 -9.86 12.24
N LEU A 229 10.71 -8.60 12.21
CA LEU A 229 11.55 -7.42 12.44
C LEU A 229 12.36 -7.52 13.74
N LEU A 230 11.74 -7.99 14.82
CA LEU A 230 12.37 -8.12 16.14
C LEU A 230 13.51 -9.16 16.19
N HIS A 231 13.55 -10.11 15.25
CA HIS A 231 14.61 -11.12 15.15
C HIS A 231 15.71 -10.72 14.15
N ASN A 232 15.63 -9.51 13.56
CA ASN A 232 16.58 -9.09 12.54
C ASN A 232 17.87 -8.50 13.17
N ASP A 233 18.96 -9.26 13.07
CA ASP A 233 20.27 -8.86 13.62
C ASP A 233 20.98 -7.76 12.82
N SER A 234 20.48 -7.31 11.68
CA SER A 234 21.12 -6.24 10.89
C SER A 234 20.75 -4.82 11.34
N ILE A 235 19.74 -4.68 12.20
CA ILE A 235 19.17 -3.40 12.65
C ILE A 235 19.19 -3.25 14.17
N ASP A 236 18.97 -2.02 14.65
CA ASP A 236 18.79 -1.71 16.06
C ASP A 236 17.31 -1.86 16.45
N VAL A 237 16.98 -3.05 16.95
CA VAL A 237 15.63 -3.40 17.41
C VAL A 237 15.25 -2.74 18.75
N ASP A 238 16.14 -2.00 19.41
CA ASP A 238 15.81 -1.22 20.61
C ASP A 238 15.41 0.23 20.28
N ASN A 239 15.64 0.65 19.04
CA ASN A 239 15.21 1.93 18.49
C ASN A 239 14.28 1.74 17.28
N ILE A 240 13.13 1.12 17.55
CA ILE A 240 12.06 0.94 16.57
C ILE A 240 11.10 2.12 16.62
N PHE A 241 10.85 2.72 15.47
CA PHE A 241 9.79 3.70 15.24
C PHE A 241 8.74 3.08 14.34
N MET A 242 7.46 3.18 14.68
CA MET A 242 6.39 2.80 13.77
C MET A 242 5.90 4.03 13.03
N PHE A 243 5.79 3.96 11.71
CA PHE A 243 5.11 4.98 10.90
C PHE A 243 3.80 4.41 10.36
N GLY A 244 2.68 4.83 10.95
CA GLY A 244 1.34 4.45 10.55
C GLY A 244 0.73 5.44 9.56
N HIS A 245 0.65 5.06 8.29
CA HIS A 245 -0.07 5.85 7.28
C HIS A 245 -1.53 5.43 7.22
N SER A 246 -2.46 6.37 7.38
CA SER A 246 -3.89 6.09 7.27
C SER A 246 -4.30 4.94 8.20
N MET A 247 -4.83 3.84 7.67
CA MET A 247 -5.12 2.60 8.41
C MET A 247 -3.93 2.06 9.23
N GLY A 248 -2.69 2.28 8.78
CA GLY A 248 -1.49 1.91 9.52
C GLY A 248 -1.42 2.61 10.90
N GLY A 249 -2.02 3.79 11.05
CA GLY A 249 -2.14 4.48 12.33
C GLY A 249 -3.17 3.86 13.26
N VAL A 250 -4.16 3.12 12.74
CA VAL A 250 -5.07 2.28 13.55
C VAL A 250 -4.37 1.00 14.00
N ILE A 251 -3.51 0.43 13.14
CA ILE A 251 -2.75 -0.81 13.41
C ILE A 251 -1.62 -0.57 14.42
N ALA A 252 -0.88 0.54 14.30
CA ALA A 252 0.29 0.82 15.12
C ALA A 252 0.09 0.66 16.65
N PRO A 253 -0.95 1.25 17.29
CA PRO A 253 -1.15 1.07 18.73
C PRO A 253 -1.52 -0.38 19.11
N LEU A 254 -2.07 -1.17 18.19
CA LEU A 254 -2.42 -2.58 18.44
C LEU A 254 -1.17 -3.49 18.48
N LEU A 255 -0.05 -3.05 17.90
CA LEU A 255 1.22 -3.77 17.95
C LEU A 255 2.02 -3.51 19.24
N ASN A 256 1.60 -2.54 20.06
CA ASN A 256 2.29 -2.14 21.29
C ASN A 256 2.45 -3.28 22.30
N ASP A 257 1.52 -4.23 22.33
CA ASP A 257 1.54 -5.38 23.26
C ASP A 257 2.62 -6.43 22.89
N ILE A 258 3.20 -6.38 21.68
CA ILE A 258 4.29 -7.28 21.27
C ILE A 258 5.63 -6.79 21.85
N LYS A 259 6.03 -5.59 21.46
CA LYS A 259 7.14 -4.82 22.03
C LYS A 259 6.78 -3.34 21.86
N PRO A 260 6.69 -2.55 22.94
CA PRO A 260 6.48 -1.12 22.82
C PRO A 260 7.61 -0.47 22.00
N PRO A 261 7.31 0.26 20.90
CA PRO A 261 8.33 0.92 20.10
C PRO A 261 8.90 2.14 20.83
N ARG A 262 10.08 2.62 20.41
CA ARG A 262 10.66 3.90 20.88
C ARG A 262 9.71 5.07 20.63
N GLY A 263 8.99 5.02 19.51
CA GLY A 263 7.91 5.93 19.23
C GLY A 263 7.00 5.49 18.09
N ILE A 264 5.81 6.08 18.03
CA ILE A 264 4.83 5.89 16.95
C ILE A 264 4.57 7.24 16.28
N ILE A 265 4.68 7.29 14.96
CA ILE A 265 4.27 8.42 14.14
C ILE A 265 3.02 7.99 13.38
N THR A 266 1.97 8.81 13.37
CA THR A 266 0.81 8.59 12.49
C THR A 266 0.67 9.74 11.51
N TYR A 267 0.34 9.45 10.26
CA TYR A 267 0.00 10.47 9.27
C TYR A 267 -1.35 10.17 8.62
N GLY A 268 -2.28 11.12 8.72
CA GLY A 268 -3.61 10.98 8.11
C GLY A 268 -4.45 9.86 8.74
N SER A 269 -4.36 9.67 10.05
CA SER A 269 -5.07 8.61 10.80
C SER A 269 -6.21 9.18 11.64
N VAL A 270 -7.05 8.28 12.15
CA VAL A 270 -8.21 8.59 13.02
C VAL A 270 -7.97 8.12 14.46
N ALA A 271 -8.60 8.80 15.42
CA ALA A 271 -8.61 8.41 16.84
C ALA A 271 -9.92 7.72 17.26
N GLN A 272 -11.04 8.09 16.62
CA GLN A 272 -12.36 7.57 16.91
C GLN A 272 -12.55 6.15 16.37
N ASN A 273 -13.61 5.47 16.81
CA ASN A 273 -14.00 4.18 16.26
C ASN A 273 -14.41 4.34 14.79
N TRP A 274 -14.28 3.25 14.03
CA TRP A 274 -14.47 3.30 12.58
C TRP A 274 -15.88 3.74 12.17
N TYR A 275 -16.92 3.32 12.91
CA TYR A 275 -18.29 3.77 12.67
C TYR A 275 -18.42 5.30 12.76
N ASP A 276 -17.87 5.92 13.80
CA ASP A 276 -17.94 7.37 14.00
C ASP A 276 -17.17 8.11 12.90
N TYR A 277 -16.03 7.56 12.46
CA TYR A 277 -15.32 8.06 11.29
C TYR A 277 -16.17 8.00 10.02
N MET A 278 -16.88 6.89 9.78
CA MET A 278 -17.74 6.75 8.60
C MET A 278 -18.93 7.73 8.65
N VAL A 279 -19.47 8.05 9.83
CA VAL A 279 -20.48 9.12 9.97
C VAL A 279 -19.93 10.48 9.56
N GLU A 280 -18.73 10.84 10.02
CA GLU A 280 -18.05 12.07 9.60
C GLU A 280 -17.71 12.06 8.11
N LEU A 281 -17.31 10.91 7.57
CA LEU A 281 -17.01 10.74 6.15
C LEU A 281 -18.21 11.10 5.28
N TYR A 282 -19.43 10.67 5.61
CA TYR A 282 -20.62 11.06 4.82
C TYR A 282 -21.14 12.47 5.12
N THR A 283 -20.76 13.07 6.23
CA THR A 283 -21.32 14.36 6.67
C THR A 283 -20.42 15.55 6.35
N LEU A 284 -19.11 15.36 6.44
CA LEU A 284 -18.11 16.43 6.34
C LEU A 284 -17.34 16.35 5.03
N GLN A 285 -16.92 15.15 4.61
CA GLN A 285 -16.09 15.00 3.41
C GLN A 285 -16.75 15.53 2.12
N PRO A 286 -18.06 15.30 1.85
CA PRO A 286 -18.69 15.75 0.61
C PRO A 286 -18.67 17.27 0.43
N LYS A 287 -18.54 18.03 1.54
CA LYS A 287 -18.42 19.50 1.48
C LYS A 287 -17.17 19.95 0.74
N HIS A 288 -16.07 19.18 0.83
CA HIS A 288 -14.85 19.46 0.06
C HIS A 288 -15.05 19.28 -1.44
N PHE A 289 -16.01 18.43 -1.84
CA PHE A 289 -16.38 18.21 -3.23
C PHE A 289 -17.51 19.13 -3.72
N GLY A 290 -17.86 20.17 -2.95
CA GLY A 290 -18.89 21.14 -3.31
C GLY A 290 -20.33 20.63 -3.16
N VAL A 291 -20.54 19.50 -2.49
CA VAL A 291 -21.89 19.00 -2.21
C VAL A 291 -22.56 19.91 -1.18
N SER A 292 -23.76 20.39 -1.50
CA SER A 292 -24.51 21.31 -0.63
C SER A 292 -24.99 20.62 0.66
N ASP A 293 -25.12 21.38 1.75
CA ASP A 293 -25.67 20.86 3.01
C ASP A 293 -27.04 20.21 2.85
N SER A 294 -27.90 20.76 1.97
CA SER A 294 -29.23 20.20 1.70
C SER A 294 -29.15 18.81 1.06
N GLN A 295 -28.20 18.61 0.13
CA GLN A 295 -28.00 17.32 -0.52
C GLN A 295 -27.41 16.31 0.46
N ILE A 296 -26.43 16.72 1.28
CA ILE A 296 -25.83 15.87 2.32
C ILE A 296 -26.91 15.38 3.30
N ILE A 297 -27.85 16.26 3.70
CA ILE A 297 -28.97 15.87 4.58
C ILE A 297 -29.86 14.82 3.92
N GLU A 298 -30.15 14.96 2.62
CA GLU A 298 -30.96 13.97 1.90
C GLU A 298 -30.24 12.63 1.75
N ASP A 299 -28.98 12.65 1.31
CA ASP A 299 -28.14 11.46 1.14
C ASP A 299 -27.95 10.73 2.49
N ASN A 300 -27.82 11.46 3.58
CA ASN A 300 -27.62 10.90 4.92
C ASN A 300 -28.86 10.22 5.50
N LYS A 301 -30.05 10.39 4.91
CA LYS A 301 -31.20 9.52 5.22
C LYS A 301 -30.94 8.07 4.82
N VAL A 302 -30.07 7.86 3.83
CA VAL A 302 -29.67 6.53 3.33
C VAL A 302 -28.30 6.13 3.87
N ASN A 303 -27.26 6.96 3.70
CA ASN A 303 -25.88 6.62 4.06
C ASN A 303 -25.71 6.20 5.53
N LEU A 304 -26.33 6.92 6.47
CA LEU A 304 -26.14 6.64 7.89
C LEU A 304 -26.84 5.33 8.31
N LYS A 305 -28.00 5.04 7.73
CA LYS A 305 -28.72 3.79 7.98
C LYS A 305 -27.98 2.62 7.32
N PHE A 306 -27.46 2.81 6.11
CA PHE A 306 -26.55 1.86 5.47
C PHE A 306 -25.34 1.56 6.36
N ASN A 307 -24.66 2.57 6.92
CA ASN A 307 -23.51 2.35 7.82
C ASN A 307 -23.86 1.51 9.03
N GLU A 308 -24.99 1.78 9.68
CA GLU A 308 -25.45 0.99 10.83
C GLU A 308 -25.69 -0.46 10.43
N ASP A 309 -26.43 -0.69 9.33
CA ASP A 309 -26.76 -2.03 8.88
C ASP A 309 -25.53 -2.82 8.41
N PHE A 310 -24.63 -2.15 7.70
CA PHE A 310 -23.40 -2.74 7.17
C PHE A 310 -22.37 -3.01 8.26
N LEU A 311 -22.04 -2.03 9.11
CA LEU A 311 -20.91 -2.13 10.04
C LEU A 311 -21.31 -2.73 11.39
N ILE A 312 -22.52 -2.42 11.88
CA ILE A 312 -22.97 -2.80 13.22
C ILE A 312 -23.86 -4.04 13.17
N ASN A 313 -24.88 -4.04 12.31
CA ASN A 313 -25.76 -5.20 12.13
C ASN A 313 -25.14 -6.28 11.22
N LYS A 314 -23.98 -5.98 10.61
CA LYS A 314 -23.15 -6.89 9.82
C LYS A 314 -23.91 -7.57 8.68
N LEU A 315 -24.84 -6.86 8.06
CA LEU A 315 -25.54 -7.38 6.88
C LEU A 315 -24.55 -7.67 5.76
N SER A 316 -24.73 -8.81 5.09
CA SER A 316 -24.05 -9.13 3.85
C SER A 316 -24.50 -8.20 2.73
N GLY A 317 -23.71 -8.09 1.66
CA GLY A 317 -24.08 -7.27 0.53
C GLY A 317 -25.34 -7.77 -0.17
N SER A 318 -25.65 -9.07 -0.13
CA SER A 318 -26.93 -9.60 -0.62
C SER A 318 -28.12 -9.09 0.20
N GLU A 319 -28.01 -9.09 1.54
CA GLU A 319 -29.06 -8.57 2.44
C GLU A 319 -29.22 -7.05 2.30
N ILE A 320 -28.11 -6.31 2.14
CA ILE A 320 -28.15 -4.88 1.84
C ILE A 320 -28.94 -4.62 0.54
N LEU A 321 -28.74 -5.44 -0.50
CA LEU A 321 -29.42 -5.28 -1.80
C LEU A 321 -30.90 -5.70 -1.78
N GLU A 322 -31.38 -6.41 -0.75
CA GLU A 322 -32.82 -6.66 -0.59
C GLU A 322 -33.59 -5.37 -0.24
N ASN A 323 -32.91 -4.40 0.38
CA ASN A 323 -33.45 -3.07 0.59
C ASN A 323 -33.38 -2.26 -0.72
N LYS A 324 -34.54 -2.04 -1.34
CA LYS A 324 -34.65 -1.28 -2.60
C LYS A 324 -34.05 0.12 -2.53
N VAL A 325 -34.13 0.80 -1.37
CA VAL A 325 -33.55 2.13 -1.21
C VAL A 325 -32.02 2.06 -1.32
N TYR A 326 -31.40 1.05 -0.70
CA TYR A 326 -29.94 0.84 -0.82
C TYR A 326 -29.55 0.41 -2.22
N ALA A 327 -30.30 -0.52 -2.83
CA ALA A 327 -30.04 -0.99 -4.19
C ALA A 327 -30.10 0.15 -5.21
N ASP A 328 -31.08 1.05 -5.09
CA ASP A 328 -31.21 2.21 -5.97
C ASP A 328 -30.11 3.25 -5.70
N PHE A 329 -29.80 3.53 -4.43
CA PHE A 329 -28.80 4.53 -4.04
C PHE A 329 -27.37 4.11 -4.41
N PHE A 330 -27.04 2.82 -4.24
CA PHE A 330 -25.74 2.24 -4.55
C PHE A 330 -25.74 1.41 -5.83
N ARG A 331 -26.62 1.74 -6.80
CA ARG A 331 -26.80 0.98 -8.05
C ARG A 331 -25.49 0.69 -8.77
N ASP A 332 -24.59 1.67 -8.82
CA ASP A 332 -23.30 1.54 -9.52
C ASP A 332 -22.30 0.61 -8.77
N ASN A 333 -22.60 0.24 -7.52
CA ASN A 333 -21.85 -0.70 -6.70
C ASN A 333 -22.53 -2.07 -6.53
N GLU A 334 -23.67 -2.32 -7.17
CA GLU A 334 -24.47 -3.55 -6.98
C GLU A 334 -23.63 -4.82 -7.17
N ILE A 335 -22.81 -4.87 -8.22
CA ILE A 335 -21.92 -6.02 -8.51
C ILE A 335 -20.94 -6.24 -7.36
N ASN A 336 -20.36 -5.18 -6.81
CA ASN A 336 -19.44 -5.27 -5.69
C ASN A 336 -20.16 -5.80 -4.45
N PHE A 337 -21.37 -5.31 -4.16
CA PHE A 337 -22.13 -5.75 -2.99
C PHE A 337 -22.53 -7.23 -3.11
N ARG A 338 -22.90 -7.72 -4.29
CA ARG A 338 -23.14 -9.15 -4.53
C ARG A 338 -21.93 -10.03 -4.23
N GLN A 339 -20.73 -9.46 -4.28
CA GLN A 339 -19.46 -10.11 -3.95
C GLN A 339 -18.96 -9.75 -2.54
N ASN A 340 -19.79 -9.13 -1.71
CA ASN A 340 -19.42 -8.58 -0.40
C ASN A 340 -18.18 -7.68 -0.48
N GLN A 341 -18.09 -6.82 -1.50
CA GLN A 341 -17.01 -5.86 -1.68
C GLN A 341 -17.48 -4.43 -1.44
N TYR A 342 -16.71 -3.68 -0.68
CA TYR A 342 -16.91 -2.25 -0.42
C TYR A 342 -15.55 -1.53 -0.38
N ILE A 343 -15.41 -0.44 -1.13
CA ILE A 343 -14.18 0.36 -1.20
C ILE A 343 -12.91 -0.53 -1.39
N GLY A 344 -13.00 -1.49 -2.32
CA GLY A 344 -11.88 -2.37 -2.67
C GLY A 344 -11.48 -3.40 -1.60
N ARG A 345 -12.30 -3.61 -0.56
CA ARG A 345 -12.09 -4.65 0.46
C ARG A 345 -13.38 -5.43 0.70
N HIS A 346 -13.24 -6.66 1.18
CA HIS A 346 -14.38 -7.49 1.59
C HIS A 346 -15.12 -6.86 2.78
N PHE A 347 -16.42 -7.09 2.89
CA PHE A 347 -17.28 -6.59 3.98
C PHE A 347 -16.71 -6.95 5.36
N ASP A 348 -16.23 -8.18 5.52
CA ASP A 348 -15.57 -8.64 6.76
C ASP A 348 -14.42 -7.72 7.20
N PHE A 349 -13.69 -7.08 6.28
CA PHE A 349 -12.63 -6.14 6.65
C PHE A 349 -13.20 -4.97 7.43
N TRP A 350 -14.22 -4.31 6.89
CA TRP A 350 -14.82 -3.14 7.50
C TRP A 350 -15.63 -3.47 8.75
N GLN A 351 -16.32 -4.61 8.75
CA GLN A 351 -17.11 -5.07 9.89
C GLN A 351 -16.22 -5.44 11.08
N SER A 352 -15.12 -6.17 10.86
CA SER A 352 -14.17 -6.47 11.94
C SER A 352 -13.39 -5.24 12.40
N LEU A 353 -13.07 -4.30 11.49
CA LEU A 353 -12.50 -3.02 11.86
C LEU A 353 -13.45 -2.18 12.74
N ALA A 354 -14.76 -2.24 12.48
CA ALA A 354 -15.77 -1.54 13.29
C ALA A 354 -15.87 -2.08 14.73
N ASP A 355 -15.47 -3.33 14.96
CA ASP A 355 -15.40 -3.92 16.31
C ASP A 355 -14.17 -3.43 17.11
N ILE A 356 -13.18 -2.82 16.46
CA ILE A 356 -11.96 -2.35 17.12
C ILE A 356 -12.25 -1.09 17.93
N ASN A 357 -11.96 -1.15 19.22
CA ASN A 357 -11.97 0.03 20.09
C ASN A 357 -10.66 0.82 19.94
N ILE A 358 -10.64 1.72 18.96
CA ILE A 358 -9.45 2.51 18.57
C ILE A 358 -8.99 3.44 19.70
N PRO A 359 -9.88 4.21 20.38
CA PRO A 359 -9.47 5.02 21.53
C PRO A 359 -8.83 4.19 22.65
N ASN A 360 -9.34 2.98 22.90
CA ASN A 360 -8.77 2.09 23.91
C ASN A 360 -7.42 1.47 23.48
N ALA A 361 -7.18 1.28 22.19
CA ALA A 361 -5.86 0.89 21.71
C ALA A 361 -4.83 1.99 22.00
N TRP A 362 -5.17 3.25 21.70
CA TRP A 362 -4.32 4.40 22.01
C TRP A 362 -4.13 4.63 23.50
N SER A 363 -5.15 4.39 24.32
CA SER A 363 -5.05 4.52 25.78
C SER A 363 -4.16 3.46 26.43
N LYS A 364 -3.62 2.50 25.68
CA LYS A 364 -2.59 1.56 26.17
C LYS A 364 -1.17 1.99 25.82
N VAL A 365 -1.00 2.93 24.91
CA VAL A 365 0.31 3.42 24.47
C VAL A 365 0.88 4.37 25.53
N LYS A 366 2.08 4.02 26.03
CA LYS A 366 2.82 4.81 27.04
C LYS A 366 4.17 5.32 26.54
N THR A 367 4.43 5.18 25.25
CA THR A 367 5.67 5.59 24.59
C THR A 367 5.53 7.00 24.01
N ASN A 368 6.46 7.41 23.15
CA ASN A 368 6.38 8.69 22.44
C ASN A 368 5.47 8.54 21.22
N VAL A 369 4.58 9.51 20.99
CA VAL A 369 3.70 9.53 19.82
C VAL A 369 3.76 10.89 19.14
N LEU A 370 3.92 10.90 17.82
CA LEU A 370 3.77 12.09 16.98
C LEU A 370 2.58 11.88 16.03
N ALA A 371 1.48 12.55 16.30
CA ALA A 371 0.29 12.50 15.46
C ALA A 371 0.31 13.66 14.45
N MET A 372 0.42 13.32 13.18
CA MET A 372 0.53 14.27 12.07
C MET A 372 -0.73 14.25 11.19
N HIS A 373 -1.10 15.42 10.67
CA HIS A 373 -2.19 15.58 9.70
C HIS A 373 -1.78 16.55 8.60
N GLY A 374 -2.05 16.22 7.35
CA GLY A 374 -1.87 17.14 6.23
C GLY A 374 -3.00 18.16 6.17
N GLU A 375 -2.69 19.45 5.99
CA GLU A 375 -3.70 20.52 5.92
C GLU A 375 -4.79 20.28 4.86
N PHE A 376 -4.44 19.60 3.76
CA PHE A 376 -5.34 19.26 2.66
C PHE A 376 -5.65 17.76 2.58
N ASP A 377 -5.55 17.04 3.71
CA ASP A 377 -5.91 15.62 3.81
C ASP A 377 -7.44 15.42 3.89
N ILE A 378 -8.04 15.14 2.73
CA ILE A 378 -9.49 14.92 2.59
C ILE A 378 -9.92 13.56 3.17
N GLN A 379 -9.04 12.55 3.12
CA GLN A 379 -9.33 11.19 3.53
C GLN A 379 -9.40 11.08 5.06
N ALA A 380 -8.52 11.76 5.78
CA ALA A 380 -8.57 11.87 7.23
C ALA A 380 -9.52 13.00 7.71
N ILE A 381 -10.09 13.77 6.79
CA ILE A 381 -11.15 14.78 6.95
C ILE A 381 -10.70 16.03 7.74
N SER A 382 -10.15 15.85 8.94
CA SER A 382 -9.79 16.96 9.81
C SER A 382 -8.63 16.61 10.75
N PRO A 383 -7.89 17.62 11.27
CA PRO A 383 -6.80 17.38 12.21
C PRO A 383 -7.26 16.87 13.58
N LYS A 384 -8.57 16.86 13.87
CA LYS A 384 -9.12 16.47 15.17
C LYS A 384 -8.73 15.04 15.54
N GLY A 385 -8.69 14.12 14.57
CA GLY A 385 -8.24 12.75 14.81
C GLY A 385 -6.80 12.71 15.35
N ALA A 386 -5.87 13.38 14.66
CA ALA A 386 -4.48 13.45 15.09
C ALA A 386 -4.31 14.17 16.45
N GLN A 387 -5.02 15.28 16.67
CA GLN A 387 -5.05 15.96 17.97
C GLN A 387 -5.52 15.03 19.09
N LYS A 388 -6.60 14.27 18.84
CA LYS A 388 -7.16 13.35 19.81
C LYS A 388 -6.24 12.17 20.14
N ILE A 389 -5.48 11.66 19.16
CA ILE A 389 -4.44 10.65 19.41
C ILE A 389 -3.43 11.20 20.42
N ALA A 390 -2.89 12.40 20.20
CA ALA A 390 -1.91 13.00 21.10
C ALA A 390 -2.49 13.24 22.51
N GLU A 391 -3.74 13.69 22.61
CA GLU A 391 -4.45 13.87 23.89
C GLU A 391 -4.58 12.55 24.67
N ILE A 392 -5.10 11.49 24.04
CA ILE A 392 -5.30 10.19 24.70
C ILE A 392 -3.98 9.64 25.27
N VAL A 393 -2.89 9.77 24.49
CA VAL A 393 -1.56 9.31 24.91
C VAL A 393 -1.05 10.12 26.12
N ASN A 394 -1.24 11.43 26.12
CA ASN A 394 -0.86 12.30 27.23
C ASN A 394 -1.67 12.01 28.50
N GLU A 395 -2.96 11.69 28.37
CA GLU A 395 -3.84 11.33 29.50
C GLU A 395 -3.42 10.03 30.19
N ASN A 396 -2.76 9.11 29.49
CA ASN A 396 -2.34 7.81 30.01
C ASN A 396 -0.83 7.72 30.35
N GLY A 397 -0.15 8.86 30.49
CA GLY A 397 1.25 8.93 30.90
C GLY A 397 2.27 8.62 29.80
N GLY A 398 1.84 8.55 28.54
CA GLY A 398 2.73 8.64 27.38
C GLY A 398 3.09 10.09 27.05
N LYS A 399 3.76 10.30 25.91
CA LYS A 399 4.11 11.65 25.41
C LYS A 399 3.60 11.82 23.98
N GLY A 400 2.47 12.51 23.83
CA GLY A 400 1.83 12.81 22.55
C GLY A 400 2.13 14.22 22.07
N ASP A 401 2.71 14.32 20.87
CA ASP A 401 2.92 15.54 20.10
C ASP A 401 1.95 15.58 18.91
N PHE A 402 1.49 16.77 18.51
CA PHE A 402 0.67 16.98 17.31
C PHE A 402 1.34 17.95 16.33
N VAL A 403 1.31 17.62 15.04
CA VAL A 403 1.81 18.50 13.96
C VAL A 403 0.81 18.56 12.81
N LEU A 404 0.42 19.79 12.43
CA LEU A 404 -0.25 20.05 11.17
C LEU A 404 0.81 20.33 10.09
N VAL A 405 0.84 19.51 9.04
CA VAL A 405 1.75 19.67 7.90
C VAL A 405 1.07 20.57 6.88
N ALA A 406 1.53 21.82 6.82
CA ALA A 406 0.99 22.83 5.92
C ALA A 406 1.04 22.37 4.46
N ASN A 407 0.00 22.67 3.71
CA ASN A 407 -0.18 22.36 2.29
C ASN A 407 -0.19 20.87 1.90
N ALA A 408 0.06 19.94 2.81
CA ALA A 408 0.18 18.52 2.48
C ALA A 408 -1.18 17.82 2.46
N ASP A 409 -1.34 16.83 1.60
CA ASP A 409 -2.51 15.96 1.51
C ASP A 409 -2.23 14.56 2.10
N HIS A 410 -3.20 13.66 1.96
CA HIS A 410 -3.10 12.28 2.45
C HIS A 410 -1.95 11.46 1.86
N GLY A 411 -1.55 11.72 0.60
CA GLY A 411 -0.52 10.98 -0.13
C GLY A 411 0.88 11.56 -0.02
N PHE A 412 1.13 12.43 0.98
CA PHE A 412 2.40 13.12 1.19
C PHE A 412 2.73 14.17 0.11
N VAL A 413 1.71 14.75 -0.53
CA VAL A 413 1.84 15.67 -1.66
C VAL A 413 1.37 17.07 -1.26
N ASN A 414 2.11 18.10 -1.70
CA ASN A 414 1.73 19.47 -1.48
C ASN A 414 0.75 19.99 -2.54
N PHE A 415 -0.25 20.74 -2.09
CA PHE A 415 -1.18 21.50 -2.93
C PHE A 415 -1.20 22.96 -2.50
N ASN A 416 -1.63 23.85 -3.40
CA ASN A 416 -1.75 25.27 -3.09
C ASN A 416 -3.01 25.59 -2.27
N THR A 417 -4.07 24.80 -2.48
CA THR A 417 -5.36 24.92 -1.80
C THR A 417 -6.04 23.55 -1.73
N MET A 418 -7.02 23.41 -0.84
CA MET A 418 -7.90 22.23 -0.81
C MET A 418 -8.61 22.00 -2.16
N GLN A 419 -9.08 23.07 -2.81
CA GLN A 419 -9.75 22.95 -4.11
C GLN A 419 -8.81 22.40 -5.19
N HIS A 420 -7.53 22.80 -5.18
CA HIS A 420 -6.55 22.24 -6.12
C HIS A 420 -6.41 20.73 -5.93
N ASN A 421 -6.37 20.23 -4.69
CA ASN A 421 -6.37 18.79 -4.41
C ASN A 421 -7.62 18.11 -5.01
N VAL A 422 -8.81 18.62 -4.66
CA VAL A 422 -10.10 18.11 -5.15
C VAL A 422 -10.14 18.03 -6.68
N ASP A 423 -9.68 19.08 -7.37
CA ASP A 423 -9.67 19.13 -8.83
C ASP A 423 -8.76 18.04 -9.42
N THR A 424 -7.58 17.81 -8.85
CA THR A 424 -6.66 16.75 -9.33
C THR A 424 -7.18 15.34 -9.11
N LEU A 425 -7.93 15.11 -8.02
CA LEU A 425 -8.62 13.85 -7.76
C LEU A 425 -9.76 13.65 -8.78
N GLY A 426 -10.57 14.68 -9.01
CA GLY A 426 -11.74 14.62 -9.89
C GLY A 426 -11.39 14.46 -11.37
N ASN A 427 -10.26 15.01 -11.82
CA ASN A 427 -9.82 14.91 -13.23
C ASN A 427 -8.78 13.81 -13.48
N GLY A 428 -8.38 13.06 -12.45
CA GLY A 428 -7.41 11.96 -12.55
C GLY A 428 -5.94 12.38 -12.73
N SER A 429 -5.60 13.67 -12.59
CA SER A 429 -4.22 14.18 -12.72
C SER A 429 -3.38 14.06 -11.44
N TYR A 430 -3.98 13.61 -10.33
CA TYR A 430 -3.32 13.48 -9.02
C TYR A 430 -1.94 12.84 -9.09
N MET A 431 -1.78 11.68 -9.75
CA MET A 431 -0.50 10.97 -9.80
C MET A 431 0.59 11.74 -10.55
N LEU A 432 0.21 12.50 -11.59
CA LEU A 432 1.14 13.36 -12.32
C LEU A 432 1.61 14.53 -11.44
N HIS A 433 0.69 15.12 -10.67
CA HIS A 433 1.02 16.18 -9.71
C HIS A 433 1.89 15.64 -8.56
N ALA A 434 1.56 14.47 -8.03
CA ALA A 434 2.25 13.82 -6.91
C ALA A 434 3.73 13.58 -7.18
N ARG A 435 4.10 13.18 -8.40
CA ARG A 435 5.49 12.98 -8.83
C ARG A 435 6.38 14.18 -8.48
N ASP A 436 5.88 15.38 -8.75
CA ASP A 436 6.68 16.61 -8.72
C ASP A 436 6.52 17.39 -7.40
N ASN A 437 5.54 17.03 -6.55
CA ASN A 437 5.11 17.87 -5.42
C ASN A 437 5.17 17.17 -4.05
N TYR A 438 6.11 16.24 -3.84
CA TYR A 438 6.33 15.62 -2.53
C TYR A 438 6.54 16.65 -1.40
N SER A 439 5.91 16.42 -0.24
CA SER A 439 6.00 17.25 0.95
C SER A 439 7.27 16.96 1.76
N VAL A 440 8.35 17.67 1.43
CA VAL A 440 9.64 17.60 2.16
C VAL A 440 9.50 17.96 3.65
N ALA A 441 8.48 18.74 4.02
CA ALA A 441 8.21 19.08 5.42
C ALA A 441 7.94 17.81 6.26
N LEU A 442 7.26 16.83 5.68
CA LEU A 442 6.93 15.57 6.35
C LEU A 442 8.19 14.77 6.71
N GLY A 443 9.10 14.58 5.74
CA GLY A 443 10.39 13.95 5.99
C GLY A 443 11.20 14.68 7.08
N LYS A 444 11.29 16.01 7.00
CA LYS A 444 12.02 16.83 7.98
C LYS A 444 11.46 16.71 9.40
N GLU A 445 10.15 16.86 9.58
CA GLU A 445 9.54 16.80 10.92
C GLU A 445 9.65 15.41 11.54
N THR A 446 9.44 14.35 10.76
CA THR A 446 9.59 12.98 11.24
C THR A 446 11.03 12.66 11.64
N ILE A 447 12.02 13.02 10.82
CA ILE A 447 13.45 12.82 11.13
C ILE A 447 13.84 13.56 12.41
N LYS A 448 13.52 14.86 12.49
CA LYS A 448 13.82 15.69 13.66
C LYS A 448 13.23 15.08 14.93
N TRP A 449 11.98 14.64 14.86
CA TRP A 449 11.32 14.02 16.00
C TRP A 449 11.98 12.69 16.40
N MET A 450 12.23 11.79 15.45
CA MET A 450 12.86 10.48 15.74
C MET A 450 14.25 10.64 16.36
N LEU A 451 15.11 11.50 15.80
CA LEU A 451 16.44 11.77 16.35
C LEU A 451 16.38 12.26 17.81
N SER A 452 15.42 13.13 18.12
CA SER A 452 15.22 13.62 19.49
C SER A 452 14.84 12.53 20.51
N LYS A 453 14.41 11.34 20.07
CA LYS A 453 14.06 10.21 20.96
C LYS A 453 15.18 9.16 21.07
N ILE A 454 16.20 9.25 20.22
CA ILE A 454 17.41 8.40 20.29
C ILE A 454 18.46 9.07 21.17
N GLU A 455 18.61 10.40 21.07
CA GLU A 455 19.62 11.17 21.79
C GLU A 455 19.31 11.36 23.30
N ASN A 456 18.11 10.97 23.74
CA ASN A 456 17.63 11.03 25.13
C ASN A 456 17.30 9.62 25.66
#